data_AF-A0A7Y7XIX4-F1
#
_entry.id   AF-A0A7Y7XIX4-F1
#
_cell.length_a   1.000
_cell.length_b   1.000
_cell.length_c   1.000
_cell.angle_alpha   90.00
_cell.angle_beta   90.00
_cell.angle_gamma   90.00
#
_symmetry.space_group_name_H-M   'P 1'
#
loop_
_entity.id
_entity.type
_entity.pdbx_description
1 polymer ?
#
loop_
_entity_poly.entity_id
_entity_poly.type
_entity_poly.pdbx_seq_one_letter_code
_entity_poly.pdbx_strand_id
1 'polypeptide(L)'
;MGLLIDGRWHDQWYESSKDGAFQREQAQRRHWVTADGRPGPSGEGGFKAEAGRYHLYVSLACPWAHRTLILRKLKGLESLIDVSVVSWLMLENGWTFDKAYGSSGDALDNQTFMHQRYTADTFDYTGRVTVPVLWDKQLQRIVSNESSEIIRMFNSAFNGLTGNRLDFYPDALRPLIDSWNERIYPAVNNGVYRAGFATSQEAYEAAFDDVFGELRHLEWHLGENRYLAGAYLTEADIRLFTTLIRFDAVYYGHFKCNLRRIADYPNLSNWLRELFQWPGVAETVDFTHIKNHYYASHRTINPTGIVPKGPAQDFMAEHDRERLVGHGVWKS
;
A
#
# COMPACT_ATOMS: atom_id res chain seq x y z
N MET A 1 11.79 -10.97 -5.33
CA MET A 1 11.97 -9.50 -5.43
C MET A 1 13.46 -9.27 -5.47
N GLY A 2 13.97 -8.93 -6.66
CA GLY A 2 15.36 -8.57 -6.88
C GLY A 2 15.63 -7.08 -6.69
N LEU A 3 16.72 -6.62 -7.26
CA LEU A 3 17.13 -5.23 -7.34
C LEU A 3 17.87 -4.97 -8.66
N LEU A 4 18.00 -3.68 -9.02
CA LEU A 4 18.95 -3.27 -10.05
C LEU A 4 20.29 -2.90 -9.38
N ILE A 5 21.39 -3.25 -10.02
CA ILE A 5 22.74 -2.79 -9.70
C ILE A 5 23.36 -2.29 -11.00
N ASP A 6 23.69 -1.00 -11.05
CA ASP A 6 24.21 -0.30 -12.23
C ASP A 6 23.36 -0.58 -13.48
N GLY A 7 22.04 -0.53 -13.32
CA GLY A 7 21.09 -0.77 -14.42
C GLY A 7 20.86 -2.23 -14.80
N ARG A 8 21.52 -3.18 -14.15
CA ARG A 8 21.39 -4.62 -14.43
C ARG A 8 20.53 -5.30 -13.39
N TRP A 9 19.63 -6.18 -13.82
CA TRP A 9 18.74 -6.89 -12.91
C TRP A 9 19.46 -8.03 -12.18
N HIS A 10 19.28 -8.08 -10.86
CA HIS A 10 19.78 -9.13 -9.99
C HIS A 10 18.63 -9.71 -9.17
N ASP A 11 18.37 -11.01 -9.32
CA ASP A 11 17.40 -11.73 -8.49
C ASP A 11 17.99 -12.04 -7.11
N GLN A 12 18.06 -11.02 -6.25
CA GLN A 12 18.53 -11.15 -4.87
C GLN A 12 17.49 -10.59 -3.91
N TRP A 13 17.09 -11.40 -2.92
CA TRP A 13 16.14 -10.98 -1.90
C TRP A 13 16.76 -9.99 -0.89
N TYR A 14 15.99 -9.51 0.08
CA TYR A 14 16.51 -8.73 1.20
C TYR A 14 17.45 -9.57 2.06
N GLU A 15 18.61 -9.00 2.42
CA GLU A 15 19.45 -9.56 3.47
C GLU A 15 18.76 -9.34 4.82
N SER A 16 18.73 -10.38 5.66
CA SER A 16 18.32 -10.23 7.06
C SER A 16 19.51 -9.69 7.86
N SER A 17 19.24 -8.91 8.91
CA SER A 17 20.32 -8.51 9.81
C SER A 17 20.91 -9.72 10.54
N LYS A 18 22.07 -9.54 11.19
CA LYS A 18 22.80 -10.63 11.85
C LYS A 18 21.98 -11.36 12.94
N ASP A 19 20.97 -10.70 13.49
CA ASP A 19 20.01 -11.22 14.48
C ASP A 19 18.76 -11.89 13.85
N GLY A 20 18.65 -11.89 12.52
CA GLY A 20 17.54 -12.49 11.78
C GLY A 20 16.33 -11.59 11.59
N ALA A 21 16.43 -10.30 11.92
CA ALA A 21 15.36 -9.34 11.69
C ALA A 21 15.30 -8.90 10.21
N PHE A 22 14.07 -8.78 9.69
CA PHE A 22 13.83 -8.25 8.35
C PHE A 22 14.02 -6.73 8.30
N GLN A 23 14.85 -6.26 7.36
CA GLN A 23 15.07 -4.84 7.10
C GLN A 23 14.61 -4.43 5.70
N ARG A 24 13.88 -3.33 5.61
CA ARG A 24 13.34 -2.79 4.35
C ARG A 24 14.18 -1.62 3.87
N GLU A 25 14.56 -1.65 2.60
CA GLU A 25 15.22 -0.53 1.91
C GLU A 25 14.24 0.62 1.64
N GLN A 26 14.72 1.87 1.74
CA GLN A 26 13.90 3.07 1.55
C GLN A 26 13.71 3.41 0.07
N ALA A 27 12.59 4.08 -0.24
CA ALA A 27 12.31 4.61 -1.57
C ALA A 27 13.28 5.75 -1.96
N GLN A 28 13.80 5.70 -3.19
CA GLN A 28 14.81 6.64 -3.68
C GLN A 28 14.25 7.75 -4.58
N ARG A 29 13.05 7.58 -5.16
CA ARG A 29 12.40 8.58 -6.02
C ARG A 29 11.36 9.35 -5.21
N ARG A 30 11.63 10.64 -4.99
CA ARG A 30 10.99 11.47 -3.96
C ARG A 30 10.59 12.87 -4.49
N HIS A 31 10.30 12.99 -5.78
CA HIS A 31 9.73 14.23 -6.33
C HIS A 31 8.24 14.33 -6.01
N TRP A 32 7.68 15.53 -6.15
CA TRP A 32 6.29 15.80 -5.79
C TRP A 32 5.51 16.42 -6.94
N VAL A 33 4.33 15.87 -7.21
CA VAL A 33 3.31 16.58 -7.98
C VAL A 33 2.69 17.67 -7.12
N THR A 34 2.74 18.91 -7.59
CA THR A 34 2.14 20.08 -6.93
C THR A 34 1.19 20.79 -7.89
N ALA A 35 0.26 21.60 -7.36
CA ALA A 35 -0.75 22.27 -8.19
C ALA A 35 -0.14 23.23 -9.23
N ASP A 36 1.03 23.81 -8.93
CA ASP A 36 1.71 24.80 -9.77
C ASP A 36 3.04 24.31 -10.35
N GLY A 37 3.47 23.09 -10.02
CA GLY A 37 4.74 22.51 -10.47
C GLY A 37 5.96 22.99 -9.69
N ARG A 38 5.80 23.75 -8.59
CA ARG A 38 6.92 24.04 -7.69
C ARG A 38 7.40 22.77 -6.98
N PRO A 39 8.67 22.73 -6.52
CA PRO A 39 9.17 21.62 -5.71
C PRO A 39 8.30 21.40 -4.47
N GLY A 40 8.11 20.13 -4.09
CA GLY A 40 7.53 19.76 -2.80
C GLY A 40 8.57 19.77 -1.68
N PRO A 41 8.30 19.08 -0.56
CA PRO A 41 9.25 18.95 0.55
C PRO A 41 10.59 18.28 0.19
N SER A 42 10.64 17.54 -0.91
CA SER A 42 11.82 16.83 -1.38
C SER A 42 11.87 16.77 -2.91
N GLY A 43 13.06 16.47 -3.45
CA GLY A 43 13.30 16.37 -4.89
C GLY A 43 13.17 17.69 -5.64
N GLU A 44 13.24 17.60 -6.96
CA GLU A 44 13.08 18.70 -7.91
C GLU A 44 11.60 19.04 -8.17
N GLY A 45 11.36 20.28 -8.65
CA GLY A 45 10.07 20.71 -9.19
C GLY A 45 9.89 20.36 -10.67
N GLY A 46 8.88 20.93 -11.30
CA GLY A 46 8.52 20.70 -12.71
C GLY A 46 7.34 19.74 -12.91
N PHE A 47 6.81 19.16 -11.84
CA PHE A 47 5.71 18.21 -11.85
C PHE A 47 4.39 18.91 -11.48
N LYS A 48 3.80 19.62 -12.46
CA LYS A 48 2.53 20.30 -12.27
C LYS A 48 1.35 19.33 -12.43
N ALA A 49 0.38 19.40 -11.51
CA ALA A 49 -0.87 18.67 -11.61
C ALA A 49 -1.62 19.00 -12.91
N GLU A 50 -1.66 18.03 -13.83
CA GLU A 50 -2.23 18.17 -15.17
C GLU A 50 -2.98 16.88 -15.55
N ALA A 51 -4.14 17.04 -16.18
CA ALA A 51 -4.96 15.93 -16.63
C ALA A 51 -4.22 15.10 -17.69
N GLY A 52 -4.18 13.78 -17.52
CA GLY A 52 -3.60 12.87 -18.51
C GLY A 52 -2.07 12.91 -18.60
N ARG A 53 -1.37 13.64 -17.72
CA ARG A 53 0.10 13.67 -17.68
C ARG A 53 0.71 12.49 -16.92
N TYR A 54 0.05 12.04 -15.87
CA TYR A 54 0.62 11.06 -14.95
C TYR A 54 0.06 9.66 -15.17
N HIS A 55 0.89 8.66 -14.89
CA HIS A 55 0.53 7.25 -14.96
C HIS A 55 0.94 6.55 -13.67
N LEU A 56 0.10 5.66 -13.16
CA LEU A 56 0.35 4.94 -11.91
C LEU A 56 0.57 3.44 -12.20
N TYR A 57 1.72 2.92 -11.84
CA TYR A 57 2.01 1.49 -11.87
C TYR A 57 1.79 0.88 -10.48
N VAL A 58 0.97 -0.16 -10.40
CA VAL A 58 0.54 -0.78 -9.13
C VAL A 58 0.54 -2.30 -9.22
N SER A 59 0.56 -2.95 -8.06
CA SER A 59 0.05 -4.32 -7.90
C SER A 59 -1.18 -4.28 -7.00
N LEU A 60 -2.27 -4.93 -7.42
CA LEU A 60 -3.47 -5.08 -6.57
C LEU A 60 -3.18 -5.89 -5.29
N ALA A 61 -2.10 -6.68 -5.29
CA ALA A 61 -1.67 -7.43 -4.12
C ALA A 61 -0.92 -6.58 -3.09
N CYS A 62 -0.23 -5.51 -3.49
CA CYS A 62 0.68 -4.75 -2.65
C CYS A 62 -0.08 -3.74 -1.77
N PRO A 63 0.03 -3.76 -0.42
CA PRO A 63 -0.68 -2.82 0.43
C PRO A 63 -0.21 -1.37 0.25
N TRP A 64 1.06 -1.12 -0.06
CA TRP A 64 1.56 0.23 -0.35
C TRP A 64 0.97 0.81 -1.64
N ALA A 65 0.87 -0.01 -2.69
CA ALA A 65 0.24 0.41 -3.94
C ALA A 65 -1.28 0.55 -3.82
N HIS A 66 -1.90 -0.27 -2.97
CA HIS A 66 -3.34 -0.20 -2.73
C HIS A 66 -3.77 1.14 -2.10
N ARG A 67 -2.91 1.77 -1.28
CA ARG A 67 -3.17 3.11 -0.71
C ARG A 67 -3.39 4.16 -1.81
N THR A 68 -2.58 4.12 -2.86
CA THR A 68 -2.67 5.09 -3.96
C THR A 68 -3.91 4.85 -4.82
N LEU A 69 -4.35 3.60 -4.98
CA LEU A 69 -5.62 3.28 -5.65
C LEU A 69 -6.83 3.77 -4.88
N ILE A 70 -6.85 3.59 -3.55
CA ILE A 70 -7.92 4.09 -2.69
C ILE A 70 -7.99 5.61 -2.79
N LEU A 71 -6.87 6.32 -2.63
CA LEU A 71 -6.88 7.79 -2.75
C LEU A 71 -7.26 8.25 -4.16
N ARG A 72 -6.79 7.56 -5.21
CA ARG A 72 -7.18 7.84 -6.60
C ARG A 72 -8.70 7.78 -6.77
N LYS A 73 -9.36 6.76 -6.22
CA LYS A 73 -10.83 6.60 -6.21
C LYS A 73 -11.52 7.70 -5.39
N LEU A 74 -11.14 7.85 -4.12
CA LEU A 74 -11.80 8.80 -3.21
C LEU A 74 -11.62 10.27 -3.62
N LYS A 75 -10.54 10.59 -4.33
CA LYS A 75 -10.27 11.93 -4.86
C LYS A 75 -10.80 12.17 -6.28
N GLY A 76 -11.44 11.18 -6.91
CA GLY A 76 -12.02 11.30 -8.24
C GLY A 76 -10.96 11.53 -9.32
N LEU A 77 -9.81 10.86 -9.21
CA LEU A 77 -8.65 11.05 -10.09
C LEU A 77 -8.62 10.07 -11.27
N GLU A 78 -9.66 9.25 -11.44
CA GLU A 78 -9.60 8.17 -12.41
C GLU A 78 -9.49 8.61 -13.86
N SER A 79 -10.10 9.75 -14.20
CA SER A 79 -9.99 10.37 -15.52
C SER A 79 -8.69 11.16 -15.73
N LEU A 80 -7.92 11.42 -14.67
CA LEU A 80 -6.71 12.24 -14.72
C LEU A 80 -5.43 11.41 -14.71
N ILE A 81 -5.46 10.26 -14.04
CA ILE A 81 -4.30 9.39 -13.81
C ILE A 81 -4.64 7.97 -14.27
N ASP A 82 -3.99 7.55 -15.34
CA ASP A 82 -4.11 6.19 -15.87
C ASP A 82 -3.42 5.16 -14.94
N VAL A 83 -3.78 3.89 -15.04
CA VAL A 83 -3.22 2.82 -14.19
C VAL A 83 -2.79 1.62 -15.04
N SER A 84 -1.58 1.12 -14.78
CA SER A 84 -1.15 -0.23 -15.19
C SER A 84 -1.00 -1.12 -13.97
N VAL A 85 -1.59 -2.30 -14.03
CA VAL A 85 -1.51 -3.34 -12.99
C VAL A 85 -0.47 -4.38 -13.39
N VAL A 86 0.59 -4.54 -12.60
CA VAL A 86 1.56 -5.63 -12.77
C VAL A 86 0.95 -6.98 -12.37
N SER A 87 1.52 -8.06 -12.90
CA SER A 87 1.15 -9.44 -12.55
C SER A 87 1.14 -9.66 -11.04
N TRP A 88 0.23 -10.50 -10.54
CA TRP A 88 0.28 -10.92 -9.14
C TRP A 88 1.50 -11.82 -8.85
N LEU A 89 2.01 -12.55 -9.85
CA LEU A 89 3.16 -13.44 -9.71
C LEU A 89 4.47 -12.65 -9.78
N MET A 90 5.28 -12.73 -8.73
CA MET A 90 6.56 -12.03 -8.63
C MET A 90 7.70 -13.02 -8.30
N LEU A 91 8.39 -13.51 -9.33
CA LEU A 91 9.48 -14.48 -9.21
C LEU A 91 10.83 -13.83 -9.55
N GLU A 92 11.64 -14.48 -10.39
CA GLU A 92 13.03 -14.14 -10.65
C GLU A 92 13.22 -12.79 -11.33
N ASN A 93 12.23 -12.31 -12.09
CA ASN A 93 12.27 -11.00 -12.77
C ASN A 93 11.55 -9.88 -11.99
N GLY A 94 11.17 -10.15 -10.74
CA GLY A 94 10.39 -9.20 -9.96
C GLY A 94 8.98 -9.00 -10.53
N TRP A 95 8.50 -7.75 -10.55
CA TRP A 95 7.17 -7.44 -11.08
C TRP A 95 7.16 -7.46 -12.60
N THR A 96 6.21 -8.20 -13.18
CA THR A 96 6.07 -8.35 -14.64
C THR A 96 4.76 -7.77 -15.16
N PHE A 97 4.63 -7.63 -16.48
CA PHE A 97 3.41 -7.19 -17.16
C PHE A 97 2.71 -8.34 -17.91
N ASP A 98 2.86 -9.56 -17.39
CA ASP A 98 2.29 -10.78 -17.98
C ASP A 98 0.79 -10.92 -17.68
N LYS A 99 -0.01 -10.77 -18.74
CA LYS A 99 -1.48 -10.85 -18.68
C LYS A 99 -2.00 -12.22 -18.24
N ALA A 100 -1.22 -13.30 -18.40
CA ALA A 100 -1.60 -14.63 -17.91
C ALA A 100 -1.74 -14.65 -16.37
N TYR A 101 -1.08 -13.72 -15.67
CA TYR A 101 -1.10 -13.59 -14.22
C TYR A 101 -1.82 -12.31 -13.77
N GLY A 102 -2.93 -11.98 -14.43
CA GLY A 102 -3.83 -10.90 -14.04
C GLY A 102 -3.32 -9.48 -14.30
N SER A 103 -2.18 -9.32 -14.98
CA SER A 103 -1.69 -7.99 -15.36
C SER A 103 -2.60 -7.33 -16.40
N SER A 104 -2.66 -5.98 -16.39
CA SER A 104 -3.21 -5.21 -17.51
C SER A 104 -2.26 -5.12 -18.71
N GLY A 105 -0.99 -5.53 -18.56
CA GLY A 105 0.11 -5.12 -19.43
C GLY A 105 0.63 -3.72 -19.08
N ASP A 106 1.73 -3.30 -19.70
CA ASP A 106 2.19 -1.91 -19.67
C ASP A 106 1.50 -1.09 -20.77
N ALA A 107 0.59 -0.20 -20.38
CA ALA A 107 -0.18 0.63 -21.28
C ALA A 107 0.65 1.70 -22.02
N LEU A 108 1.88 2.00 -21.58
CA LEU A 108 2.69 3.07 -22.19
C LEU A 108 3.61 2.55 -23.28
N ASP A 109 4.56 1.68 -22.92
CA ASP A 109 5.64 1.27 -23.84
C ASP A 109 5.68 -0.25 -24.06
N ASN A 110 4.64 -0.98 -23.64
CA ASN A 110 4.58 -2.45 -23.72
C ASN A 110 5.80 -3.15 -23.13
N GLN A 111 6.38 -2.60 -22.04
CA GLN A 111 7.45 -3.25 -21.30
C GLN A 111 6.99 -4.61 -20.75
N THR A 112 7.92 -5.55 -20.60
CA THR A 112 7.66 -6.88 -20.06
C THR A 112 7.85 -6.92 -18.54
N PHE A 113 8.77 -6.11 -18.03
CA PHE A 113 9.16 -6.08 -16.62
C PHE A 113 9.17 -4.67 -16.05
N MET A 114 8.77 -4.53 -14.79
CA MET A 114 8.74 -3.23 -14.11
C MET A 114 10.13 -2.61 -13.98
N HIS A 115 11.19 -3.41 -13.87
CA HIS A 115 12.55 -2.89 -13.76
C HIS A 115 12.99 -2.13 -15.02
N GLN A 116 12.40 -2.43 -16.19
CA GLN A 116 12.67 -1.70 -17.42
C GLN A 116 12.19 -0.24 -17.34
N ARG A 117 11.11 0.02 -16.59
CA ARG A 117 10.61 1.38 -16.32
C ARG A 117 11.59 2.19 -15.47
N TYR A 118 12.27 1.54 -14.52
CA TYR A 118 13.31 2.18 -13.71
C TYR A 118 14.57 2.48 -14.54
N THR A 119 14.99 1.56 -15.42
CA THR A 119 16.13 1.82 -16.32
C THR A 119 15.81 2.83 -17.43
N ALA A 120 14.54 2.99 -17.80
CA ALA A 120 14.11 4.05 -18.72
C ALA A 120 14.19 5.45 -18.08
N ASP A 121 13.92 5.55 -16.78
CA ASP A 121 14.13 6.77 -15.96
C ASP A 121 15.62 7.06 -15.75
N THR A 122 16.39 6.05 -15.35
CA THR A 122 17.81 6.18 -15.01
C THR A 122 18.55 4.92 -15.39
N PHE A 123 19.38 5.00 -16.41
CA PHE A 123 19.98 3.83 -17.06
C PHE A 123 20.85 2.98 -16.12
N ASP A 124 21.50 3.61 -15.15
CA ASP A 124 22.42 3.02 -14.17
C ASP A 124 21.79 2.92 -12.76
N TYR A 125 20.45 2.88 -12.68
CA TYR A 125 19.76 2.79 -11.39
C TYR A 125 20.25 1.62 -10.55
N THR A 126 20.55 1.92 -9.28
CA THR A 126 20.87 0.93 -8.24
C THR A 126 19.88 1.03 -7.09
N GLY A 127 19.08 -0.02 -6.90
CA GLY A 127 18.06 -0.06 -5.85
C GLY A 127 16.90 -1.00 -6.15
N ARG A 128 15.93 -1.05 -5.23
CA ARG A 128 14.77 -1.92 -5.34
C ARG A 128 13.76 -1.41 -6.35
N VAL A 129 13.25 -2.33 -7.16
CA VAL A 129 12.16 -2.09 -8.12
C VAL A 129 10.83 -2.38 -7.42
N THR A 130 10.20 -1.32 -6.91
CA THR A 130 8.98 -1.39 -6.10
C THR A 130 7.75 -0.89 -6.86
N VAL A 131 6.58 -1.20 -6.30
CA VAL A 131 5.29 -0.55 -6.61
C VAL A 131 4.71 0.02 -5.32
N PRO A 132 4.01 1.17 -5.35
CA PRO A 132 3.59 1.91 -6.54
C PRO A 132 4.71 2.74 -7.18
N VAL A 133 4.53 3.09 -8.45
CA VAL A 133 5.35 4.09 -9.16
C VAL A 133 4.42 5.11 -9.81
N LEU A 134 4.62 6.38 -9.48
CA LEU A 134 4.00 7.51 -10.18
C LEU A 134 4.96 7.99 -11.28
N TRP A 135 4.56 7.83 -12.53
CA TRP A 135 5.33 8.14 -13.72
C TRP A 135 4.84 9.43 -14.37
N ASP A 136 5.76 10.28 -14.82
CA ASP A 136 5.47 11.44 -15.66
C ASP A 136 5.61 11.08 -17.14
N LYS A 137 4.51 11.10 -17.90
CA LYS A 137 4.51 10.79 -19.34
C LYS A 137 5.14 11.89 -20.20
N GLN A 138 5.23 13.12 -19.71
CA GLN A 138 5.87 14.22 -20.46
C GLN A 138 7.38 14.22 -20.25
N LEU A 139 7.83 14.10 -18.99
CA LEU A 139 9.25 14.11 -18.65
C LEU A 139 9.91 12.73 -18.75
N GLN A 140 9.12 11.67 -18.98
CA GLN A 140 9.60 10.29 -19.12
C GLN A 140 10.48 9.85 -17.95
N ARG A 141 10.04 10.19 -16.73
CA ARG A 141 10.77 9.90 -15.50
C ARG A 141 9.85 9.53 -14.35
N ILE A 142 10.40 8.84 -13.35
CA ILE A 142 9.67 8.52 -12.14
C ILE A 142 9.55 9.78 -11.27
N VAL A 143 8.32 10.16 -10.93
CA VAL A 143 8.06 11.22 -9.96
C VAL A 143 8.35 10.68 -8.55
N SER A 144 7.66 9.61 -8.17
CA SER A 144 7.81 9.01 -6.85
C SER A 144 7.51 7.52 -6.86
N ASN A 145 8.25 6.79 -6.03
CA ASN A 145 7.93 5.42 -5.65
C ASN A 145 7.66 5.26 -4.14
N GLU A 146 7.40 6.39 -3.46
CA GLU A 146 7.04 6.44 -2.04
C GLU A 146 5.52 6.60 -1.88
N SER A 147 4.84 5.52 -1.51
CA SER A 147 3.37 5.49 -1.39
C SER A 147 2.80 6.56 -0.46
N SER A 148 3.49 6.88 0.64
CA SER A 148 3.01 7.84 1.64
C SER A 148 3.04 9.28 1.13
N GLU A 149 3.96 9.59 0.23
CA GLU A 149 4.02 10.90 -0.42
C GLU A 149 3.02 10.97 -1.57
N ILE A 150 2.90 9.90 -2.38
CA ILE A 150 1.95 9.86 -3.51
C ILE A 150 0.51 10.10 -3.04
N ILE A 151 0.09 9.49 -1.93
CA ILE A 151 -1.27 9.73 -1.40
C ILE A 151 -1.47 11.19 -0.95
N ARG A 152 -0.43 11.85 -0.44
CA ARG A 152 -0.48 13.28 -0.07
C ARG A 152 -0.50 14.18 -1.30
N MET A 153 0.18 13.81 -2.38
CA MET A 153 0.05 14.49 -3.68
C MET A 153 -1.39 14.38 -4.22
N PHE A 154 -1.95 13.17 -4.20
CA PHE A 154 -3.33 12.93 -4.68
C PHE A 154 -4.38 13.65 -3.82
N ASN A 155 -4.12 13.80 -2.52
CA ASN A 155 -5.00 14.47 -1.58
C ASN A 155 -5.30 15.93 -1.96
N SER A 156 -4.31 16.67 -2.51
CA SER A 156 -4.46 18.12 -2.71
C SER A 156 -4.03 18.66 -4.09
N ALA A 157 -3.03 18.07 -4.76
CA ALA A 157 -2.43 18.68 -5.96
C ALA A 157 -3.43 18.84 -7.12
N PHE A 158 -4.41 17.94 -7.22
CA PHE A 158 -5.40 17.90 -8.29
C PHE A 158 -6.74 18.55 -7.93
N ASN A 159 -6.87 19.15 -6.73
CA ASN A 159 -8.13 19.77 -6.27
C ASN A 159 -8.67 20.77 -7.30
N GLY A 160 -7.81 21.61 -7.89
CA GLY A 160 -8.20 22.58 -8.91
C GLY A 160 -8.82 21.96 -10.17
N LEU A 161 -8.48 20.70 -10.49
CA LEU A 161 -8.96 19.98 -11.67
C LEU A 161 -10.22 19.17 -11.40
N THR A 162 -10.32 18.52 -10.23
CA THR A 162 -11.47 17.65 -9.91
C THR A 162 -12.62 18.37 -9.22
N GLY A 163 -12.37 19.53 -8.61
CA GLY A 163 -13.33 20.16 -7.70
C GLY A 163 -13.50 19.44 -6.35
N ASN A 164 -12.93 18.23 -6.19
CA ASN A 164 -13.01 17.45 -4.96
C ASN A 164 -12.09 18.06 -3.89
N ARG A 165 -12.67 18.60 -2.80
CA ARG A 165 -11.96 19.22 -1.66
C ARG A 165 -11.94 18.35 -0.39
N LEU A 166 -12.27 17.06 -0.50
CA LEU A 166 -12.07 16.12 0.59
C LEU A 166 -10.59 16.08 0.97
N ASP A 167 -10.29 16.16 2.26
CA ASP A 167 -8.94 16.21 2.80
C ASP A 167 -8.73 15.06 3.81
N PHE A 168 -7.83 14.14 3.45
CA PHE A 168 -7.46 12.99 4.26
C PHE A 168 -6.25 13.28 5.17
N TYR A 169 -5.65 14.47 5.07
CA TYR A 169 -4.52 14.93 5.86
C TYR A 169 -4.63 16.44 6.24
N PRO A 170 -5.76 16.86 6.84
CA PRO A 170 -6.03 18.26 7.12
C PRO A 170 -5.12 18.79 8.23
N ASP A 171 -4.72 20.07 8.12
CA ASP A 171 -3.78 20.75 9.03
C ASP A 171 -4.09 20.49 10.51
N ALA A 172 -5.36 20.59 10.90
CA ALA A 172 -5.83 20.44 12.28
C ALA A 172 -5.61 19.02 12.86
N LEU A 173 -5.52 17.99 12.02
CA LEU A 173 -5.39 16.60 12.45
C LEU A 173 -3.99 16.01 12.19
N ARG A 174 -3.09 16.74 11.51
CA ARG A 174 -1.76 16.22 11.14
C ARG A 174 -0.97 15.63 12.31
N PRO A 175 -0.83 16.29 13.48
CA PRO A 175 -0.08 15.72 14.59
C PRO A 175 -0.64 14.37 15.05
N LEU A 176 -1.98 14.24 15.07
CA LEU A 176 -2.64 13.00 15.45
C LEU A 176 -2.44 11.92 14.38
N ILE A 177 -2.61 12.27 13.10
CA ILE A 177 -2.41 11.35 11.97
C ILE A 177 -0.98 10.83 11.93
N ASP A 178 0.01 11.71 12.07
CA ASP A 178 1.42 11.34 12.07
C ASP A 178 1.75 10.43 13.25
N SER A 179 1.23 10.70 14.46
CA SER A 179 1.44 9.83 15.62
C SER A 179 0.89 8.41 15.41
N TRP A 180 -0.28 8.28 14.79
CA TRP A 180 -0.84 6.97 14.41
C TRP A 180 0.00 6.28 13.36
N ASN A 181 0.44 7.02 12.34
CA ASN A 181 1.27 6.49 11.27
C ASN A 181 2.62 5.96 11.75
N GLU A 182 3.27 6.68 12.67
CA GLU A 182 4.54 6.30 13.30
C GLU A 182 4.39 5.05 14.16
N ARG A 183 3.24 4.90 14.83
CA ARG A 183 2.94 3.73 15.66
C ARG A 183 2.60 2.48 14.84
N ILE A 184 1.68 2.63 13.87
CA ILE A 184 1.11 1.51 13.10
C ILE A 184 2.13 0.94 12.11
N TYR A 185 3.00 1.78 11.52
CA TYR A 185 3.93 1.31 10.50
C TYR A 185 4.88 0.20 10.99
N PRO A 186 5.70 0.41 12.05
CA PRO A 186 6.66 -0.60 12.50
C PRO A 186 5.98 -1.81 13.16
N ALA A 187 4.86 -1.60 13.85
CA ALA A 187 4.18 -2.64 14.64
C ALA A 187 3.20 -3.48 13.82
N VAL A 188 2.53 -2.91 12.80
CA VAL A 188 1.46 -3.61 12.06
C VAL A 188 1.79 -3.69 10.57
N ASN A 189 1.96 -2.55 9.87
CA ASN A 189 2.13 -2.59 8.41
C ASN A 189 3.40 -3.35 8.00
N ASN A 190 4.52 -3.05 8.65
CA ASN A 190 5.79 -3.75 8.48
C ASN A 190 5.95 -4.89 9.50
N GLY A 191 5.24 -4.85 10.64
CA GLY A 191 5.29 -5.89 11.67
C GLY A 191 4.91 -7.28 11.16
N VAL A 192 3.85 -7.40 10.36
CA VAL A 192 3.48 -8.69 9.75
C VAL A 192 4.54 -9.23 8.78
N TYR A 193 5.30 -8.34 8.12
CA TYR A 193 6.44 -8.74 7.27
C TYR A 193 7.64 -9.15 8.12
N ARG A 194 7.91 -8.43 9.22
CA ARG A 194 8.96 -8.80 10.19
C ARG A 194 8.71 -10.20 10.75
N ALA A 195 7.47 -10.52 11.13
CA ALA A 195 7.11 -11.86 11.57
C ALA A 195 7.23 -12.90 10.43
N GLY A 196 6.63 -12.62 9.27
CA GLY A 196 6.58 -13.57 8.16
C GLY A 196 7.94 -13.93 7.54
N PHE A 197 8.89 -12.99 7.56
CA PHE A 197 10.23 -13.15 6.98
C PHE A 197 11.34 -13.32 8.03
N ALA A 198 11.00 -13.42 9.32
CA ALA A 198 11.99 -13.69 10.36
C ALA A 198 12.74 -15.00 10.07
N THR A 199 14.06 -14.98 10.26
CA THR A 199 14.92 -16.17 10.10
C THR A 199 15.36 -16.78 11.44
N SER A 200 14.96 -16.17 12.56
CA SER A 200 15.16 -16.67 13.93
C SER A 200 13.83 -16.69 14.68
N GLN A 201 13.72 -17.56 15.69
CA GLN A 201 12.52 -17.68 16.51
C GLN A 201 12.29 -16.40 17.34
N GLU A 202 13.36 -15.83 17.87
CA GLU A 202 13.34 -14.64 18.71
C GLU A 202 12.87 -13.40 17.91
N ALA A 203 13.34 -13.23 16.67
CA ALA A 203 12.88 -12.14 15.81
C ALA A 203 11.41 -12.30 15.42
N TYR A 204 10.97 -13.54 15.20
CA TYR A 204 9.56 -13.85 14.95
C TYR A 204 8.69 -13.50 16.17
N GLU A 205 9.05 -13.97 17.36
CA GLU A 205 8.30 -13.74 18.60
C GLU A 205 8.18 -12.25 18.92
N ALA A 206 9.29 -11.50 18.82
CA ALA A 206 9.26 -10.05 19.03
C ALA A 206 8.33 -9.33 18.05
N ALA A 207 8.38 -9.68 16.76
CA ALA A 207 7.49 -9.10 15.75
C ALA A 207 6.02 -9.52 15.94
N PHE A 208 5.79 -10.77 16.37
CA PHE A 208 4.46 -11.30 16.66
C PHE A 208 3.83 -10.55 17.85
N ASP A 209 4.58 -10.37 18.93
CA ASP A 209 4.14 -9.65 20.12
C ASP A 209 3.87 -8.17 19.81
N ASP A 210 4.71 -7.52 19.02
CA ASP A 210 4.48 -6.15 18.53
C ASP A 210 3.14 -6.03 17.78
N VAL A 211 2.88 -6.96 16.84
CA VAL A 211 1.64 -6.97 16.04
C VAL A 211 0.41 -7.10 16.93
N PHE A 212 0.38 -8.09 17.84
CA PHE A 212 -0.79 -8.35 18.66
C PHE A 212 -0.95 -7.40 19.84
N GLY A 213 0.14 -6.80 20.32
CA GLY A 213 0.12 -5.67 21.24
C GLY A 213 -0.58 -4.46 20.62
N GLU A 214 -0.20 -4.10 19.39
CA GLU A 214 -0.80 -2.96 18.70
C GLU A 214 -2.23 -3.24 18.23
N LEU A 215 -2.56 -4.44 17.73
CA LEU A 215 -3.94 -4.79 17.39
C LEU A 215 -4.88 -4.71 18.59
N ARG A 216 -4.42 -5.06 19.80
CA ARG A 216 -5.19 -4.88 21.04
C ARG A 216 -5.45 -3.40 21.35
N HIS A 217 -4.44 -2.56 21.15
CA HIS A 217 -4.59 -1.12 21.35
C HIS A 217 -5.57 -0.50 20.34
N LEU A 218 -5.44 -0.87 19.05
CA LEU A 218 -6.35 -0.44 18.00
C LEU A 218 -7.79 -0.89 18.24
N GLU A 219 -7.99 -2.13 18.71
CA GLU A 219 -9.32 -2.64 19.06
C GLU A 219 -10.00 -1.81 20.15
N TRP A 220 -9.26 -1.42 21.19
CA TRP A 220 -9.79 -0.57 22.26
C TRP A 220 -10.08 0.85 21.75
N HIS A 221 -9.13 1.46 21.05
CA HIS A 221 -9.27 2.82 20.50
C HIS A 221 -10.47 2.93 19.56
N LEU A 222 -10.63 1.96 18.66
CA LEU A 222 -11.75 1.90 17.72
C LEU A 222 -13.07 1.52 18.41
N GLY A 223 -13.06 1.04 19.64
CA GLY A 223 -14.26 0.88 20.46
C GLY A 223 -14.92 2.22 20.82
N GLU A 224 -14.09 3.24 21.06
CA GLU A 224 -14.50 4.58 21.49
C GLU A 224 -14.53 5.59 20.34
N ASN A 225 -13.74 5.37 19.29
CA ASN A 225 -13.59 6.29 18.17
C ASN A 225 -13.98 5.63 16.84
N ARG A 226 -14.69 6.37 15.98
CA ARG A 226 -15.13 5.85 14.68
C ARG A 226 -13.96 5.60 13.73
N TYR A 227 -12.92 6.43 13.82
CA TYR A 227 -11.69 6.35 13.03
C TYR A 227 -10.47 6.60 13.92
N LEU A 228 -9.26 6.40 13.38
CA LEU A 228 -8.02 6.60 14.13
C LEU A 228 -7.88 8.05 14.63
N ALA A 229 -8.22 9.03 13.79
CA ALA A 229 -8.22 10.44 14.16
C ALA A 229 -9.55 10.92 14.81
N GLY A 230 -10.26 10.03 15.51
CA GLY A 230 -11.52 10.34 16.20
C GLY A 230 -12.73 10.19 15.27
N ALA A 231 -13.36 11.32 14.90
CA ALA A 231 -14.59 11.34 14.11
C ALA A 231 -14.38 11.46 12.60
N TYR A 232 -13.14 11.67 12.13
CA TYR A 232 -12.82 11.85 10.71
C TYR A 232 -12.01 10.69 10.14
N LEU A 233 -12.37 10.25 8.93
CA LEU A 233 -11.59 9.29 8.15
C LEU A 233 -10.36 9.99 7.56
N THR A 234 -9.17 9.42 7.77
CA THR A 234 -7.89 10.04 7.38
C THR A 234 -6.98 9.07 6.62
N GLU A 235 -5.83 9.56 6.15
CA GLU A 235 -4.81 8.70 5.54
C GLU A 235 -4.28 7.62 6.51
N ALA A 236 -4.34 7.83 7.83
CA ALA A 236 -3.94 6.81 8.80
C ALA A 236 -4.85 5.57 8.71
N ASP A 237 -6.17 5.79 8.59
CA ASP A 237 -7.14 4.72 8.46
C ASP A 237 -6.92 3.94 7.16
N ILE A 238 -6.67 4.63 6.06
CA ILE A 238 -6.39 4.03 4.75
C ILE A 238 -5.09 3.20 4.81
N ARG A 239 -4.05 3.71 5.47
CA ARG A 239 -2.78 3.00 5.66
C ARG A 239 -2.95 1.73 6.48
N LEU A 240 -3.76 1.75 7.53
CA LEU A 240 -4.09 0.56 8.32
C LEU A 240 -4.97 -0.43 7.53
N PHE A 241 -5.98 0.08 6.81
CA PHE A 241 -6.97 -0.73 6.09
C PHE A 241 -6.30 -1.67 5.10
N THR A 242 -5.36 -1.13 4.33
CA THR A 242 -4.62 -1.92 3.33
C THR A 242 -3.87 -3.11 3.94
N THR A 243 -3.48 -3.05 5.22
CA THR A 243 -2.93 -4.20 5.95
C THR A 243 -4.05 -5.11 6.46
N LEU A 244 -5.07 -4.59 7.13
CA LEU A 244 -6.08 -5.44 7.78
C LEU A 244 -6.95 -6.21 6.79
N ILE A 245 -7.25 -5.64 5.62
CA ILE A 245 -7.99 -6.35 4.55
C ILE A 245 -7.26 -7.60 4.04
N ARG A 246 -5.93 -7.67 4.22
CA ARG A 246 -5.08 -8.81 3.83
C ARG A 246 -4.82 -9.77 4.99
N PHE A 247 -5.17 -9.40 6.22
CA PHE A 247 -4.69 -10.10 7.41
C PHE A 247 -5.20 -11.54 7.45
N ASP A 248 -6.52 -11.73 7.47
CA ASP A 248 -7.11 -13.07 7.58
C ASP A 248 -6.85 -13.91 6.33
N ALA A 249 -6.83 -13.28 5.15
CA ALA A 249 -6.62 -13.94 3.86
C ALA A 249 -5.18 -14.41 3.64
N VAL A 250 -4.20 -13.77 4.29
CA VAL A 250 -2.78 -13.98 4.04
C VAL A 250 -1.99 -14.01 5.34
N TYR A 251 -1.89 -12.89 6.06
CA TYR A 251 -0.91 -12.74 7.16
C TYR A 251 -1.14 -13.71 8.32
N TYR A 252 -2.40 -14.02 8.61
CA TYR A 252 -2.78 -14.97 9.64
C TYR A 252 -2.13 -16.34 9.42
N GLY A 253 -2.23 -16.89 8.20
CA GLY A 253 -1.63 -18.18 7.87
C GLY A 253 -0.21 -18.07 7.34
N HIS A 254 -0.03 -17.36 6.22
CA HIS A 254 1.22 -17.29 5.46
C HIS A 254 2.38 -16.69 6.27
N PHE A 255 2.12 -15.64 7.04
CA PHE A 255 3.12 -14.99 7.90
C PHE A 255 3.06 -15.46 9.36
N LYS A 256 2.22 -16.45 9.67
CA LYS A 256 2.05 -17.02 11.02
C LYS A 256 1.61 -16.00 12.07
N CYS A 257 1.02 -14.86 11.67
CA CYS A 257 0.42 -13.92 12.62
C CYS A 257 -0.94 -14.47 13.12
N ASN A 258 -0.91 -15.57 13.86
CA ASN A 258 -2.06 -16.47 14.06
C ASN A 258 -2.63 -16.50 15.49
N LEU A 259 -2.36 -15.51 16.35
CA LEU A 259 -3.00 -15.46 17.68
C LEU A 259 -4.52 -15.32 17.57
N ARG A 260 -4.99 -14.45 16.65
CA ARG A 260 -6.39 -14.13 16.45
C ARG A 260 -6.61 -13.52 15.06
N ARG A 261 -7.74 -13.81 14.41
CA ARG A 261 -8.13 -13.20 13.13
C ARG A 261 -8.71 -11.82 13.37
N ILE A 262 -8.66 -10.93 12.38
CA ILE A 262 -9.35 -9.63 12.44
C ILE A 262 -10.86 -9.83 12.62
N ALA A 263 -11.43 -10.88 12.00
CA ALA A 263 -12.84 -11.24 12.20
C ALA A 263 -13.24 -11.51 13.67
N ASP A 264 -12.28 -11.86 14.54
CA ASP A 264 -12.52 -12.16 15.96
C ASP A 264 -12.38 -10.91 16.88
N TYR A 265 -12.08 -9.74 16.30
CA TYR A 265 -12.03 -8.45 16.98
C TYR A 265 -13.28 -7.63 16.59
N PRO A 266 -14.24 -7.43 17.50
CA PRO A 266 -15.49 -6.75 17.17
C PRO A 266 -15.29 -5.36 16.55
N ASN A 267 -14.48 -4.48 17.15
CA ASN A 267 -14.33 -3.12 16.65
C ASN A 267 -13.49 -3.08 15.37
N LEU A 268 -12.38 -3.81 15.30
CA LEU A 268 -11.55 -3.89 14.08
C LEU A 268 -12.30 -4.51 12.91
N SER A 269 -13.08 -5.57 13.12
CA SER A 269 -13.90 -6.19 12.08
C SER A 269 -14.97 -5.24 11.57
N ASN A 270 -15.66 -4.52 12.46
CA ASN A 270 -16.67 -3.53 12.07
C ASN A 270 -16.04 -2.33 11.35
N TRP A 271 -14.90 -1.85 11.83
CA TRP A 271 -14.14 -0.78 11.18
C TRP A 271 -13.64 -1.19 9.79
N LEU A 272 -13.14 -2.42 9.64
CA LEU A 272 -12.68 -2.95 8.36
C LEU A 272 -13.82 -3.03 7.33
N ARG A 273 -15.01 -3.48 7.78
CA ARG A 273 -16.22 -3.53 6.96
C ARG A 273 -16.70 -2.14 6.57
N GLU A 274 -16.69 -1.18 7.50
CA GLU A 274 -17.01 0.21 7.19
C GLU A 274 -16.12 0.78 6.10
N LEU A 275 -14.79 0.66 6.24
CA LEU A 275 -13.88 1.17 5.24
C LEU A 275 -14.02 0.45 3.89
N PHE A 276 -14.30 -0.85 3.89
CA PHE A 276 -14.58 -1.58 2.65
C PHE A 276 -15.83 -1.06 1.93
N GLN A 277 -16.86 -0.65 2.70
CA GLN A 277 -18.14 -0.16 2.19
C GLN A 277 -18.13 1.34 1.82
N TRP A 278 -17.04 2.07 2.09
CA TRP A 278 -16.89 3.43 1.56
C TRP A 278 -16.97 3.42 0.02
N PRO A 279 -17.70 4.37 -0.61
CA PRO A 279 -17.94 4.34 -2.05
C PRO A 279 -16.65 4.20 -2.88
N GLY A 280 -16.60 3.16 -3.71
CA GLY A 280 -15.48 2.85 -4.60
C GLY A 280 -14.29 2.12 -3.96
N VAL A 281 -14.25 1.90 -2.64
CA VAL A 281 -13.14 1.19 -1.98
C VAL A 281 -13.17 -0.31 -2.27
N ALA A 282 -14.35 -0.94 -2.25
CA ALA A 282 -14.49 -2.36 -2.58
C ALA A 282 -13.90 -2.72 -3.96
N GLU A 283 -14.01 -1.82 -4.94
CA GLU A 283 -13.47 -2.00 -6.30
C GLU A 283 -11.94 -2.06 -6.36
N THR A 284 -11.24 -1.58 -5.33
CA THR A 284 -9.76 -1.60 -5.30
C THR A 284 -9.20 -2.89 -4.70
N VAL A 285 -10.06 -3.77 -4.16
CA VAL A 285 -9.67 -5.00 -3.48
C VAL A 285 -9.83 -6.21 -4.42
N ASP A 286 -8.72 -6.88 -4.72
CA ASP A 286 -8.73 -8.13 -5.50
C ASP A 286 -8.07 -9.26 -4.71
N PHE A 287 -8.89 -10.16 -4.16
CA PHE A 287 -8.40 -11.31 -3.38
C PHE A 287 -7.70 -12.37 -4.24
N THR A 288 -7.96 -12.42 -5.55
CA THR A 288 -7.22 -13.29 -6.47
C THR A 288 -5.79 -12.80 -6.56
N HIS A 289 -5.56 -11.52 -6.83
CA HIS A 289 -4.23 -10.92 -6.86
C HIS A 289 -3.54 -11.03 -5.49
N ILE A 290 -4.23 -10.64 -4.42
CA ILE A 290 -3.69 -10.69 -3.06
C ILE A 290 -3.23 -12.11 -2.73
N LYS A 291 -4.10 -13.12 -2.78
CA LYS A 291 -3.74 -14.46 -2.31
C LYS A 291 -2.68 -15.11 -3.20
N ASN A 292 -2.85 -15.05 -4.54
CA ASN A 292 -1.89 -15.68 -5.43
C ASN A 292 -0.51 -15.03 -5.32
N HIS A 293 -0.42 -13.70 -5.15
CA HIS A 293 0.86 -13.04 -4.95
C HIS A 293 1.61 -13.60 -3.74
N TYR A 294 1.02 -13.55 -2.55
CA TYR A 294 1.75 -13.93 -1.34
C TYR A 294 2.08 -15.42 -1.30
N TYR A 295 1.12 -16.28 -1.63
CA TYR A 295 1.29 -17.72 -1.51
C TYR A 295 2.17 -18.30 -2.61
N ALA A 296 2.09 -17.79 -3.85
CA ALA A 296 2.84 -18.34 -4.98
C ALA A 296 4.20 -17.66 -5.23
N SER A 297 4.40 -16.42 -4.78
CA SER A 297 5.67 -15.69 -4.99
C SER A 297 6.70 -15.93 -3.88
N HIS A 298 6.25 -16.11 -2.63
CA HIS A 298 7.16 -16.30 -1.49
C HIS A 298 7.55 -17.78 -1.32
N ARG A 299 8.27 -18.33 -2.31
CA ARG A 299 8.70 -19.74 -2.32
C ARG A 299 9.62 -20.12 -1.15
N THR A 300 10.28 -19.15 -0.53
CA THR A 300 11.08 -19.35 0.69
C THR A 300 10.23 -19.65 1.92
N ILE A 301 8.99 -19.13 1.98
CA ILE A 301 8.05 -19.37 3.08
C ILE A 301 7.11 -20.53 2.73
N ASN A 302 6.64 -20.58 1.49
CA ASN A 302 5.72 -21.60 0.97
C ASN A 302 6.29 -22.25 -0.30
N PRO A 303 7.18 -23.26 -0.17
CA PRO A 303 7.83 -23.89 -1.32
C PRO A 303 6.86 -24.44 -2.37
N THR A 304 5.75 -25.02 -1.91
CA THR A 304 4.72 -25.60 -2.78
C THR A 304 3.99 -24.55 -3.62
N GLY A 305 3.93 -23.31 -3.15
CA GLY A 305 3.14 -22.24 -3.76
C GLY A 305 1.64 -22.47 -3.77
N ILE A 306 1.15 -23.44 -2.97
CA ILE A 306 -0.28 -23.72 -2.88
C ILE A 306 -0.98 -22.52 -2.25
N VAL A 307 -2.07 -22.08 -2.89
CA VAL A 307 -2.91 -20.98 -2.43
C VAL A 307 -4.12 -21.58 -1.68
N PRO A 308 -4.35 -21.22 -0.41
CA PRO A 308 -5.49 -21.74 0.34
C PRO A 308 -6.81 -21.24 -0.24
N LYS A 309 -7.85 -22.06 -0.17
CA LYS A 309 -9.21 -21.66 -0.59
C LYS A 309 -9.84 -20.64 0.36
N GLY A 310 -9.66 -20.82 1.68
CA GLY A 310 -10.21 -19.92 2.70
C GLY A 310 -9.39 -18.66 2.96
N PRO A 311 -9.76 -17.91 4.01
CA PRO A 311 -11.01 -18.03 4.76
C PRO A 311 -12.21 -17.50 3.95
N ALA A 312 -13.43 -17.87 4.35
CA ALA A 312 -14.64 -17.20 3.87
C ALA A 312 -14.77 -15.87 4.61
N GLN A 313 -15.02 -14.78 3.87
CA GLN A 313 -15.06 -13.42 4.41
C GLN A 313 -16.20 -12.66 3.72
N ASP A 314 -17.02 -11.98 4.52
CA ASP A 314 -18.08 -11.10 4.04
C ASP A 314 -17.83 -9.69 4.58
N PHE A 315 -17.34 -8.82 3.71
CA PHE A 315 -17.07 -7.43 4.05
C PHE A 315 -18.24 -6.48 3.76
N MET A 316 -19.31 -6.99 3.15
CA MET A 316 -20.54 -6.24 2.88
C MET A 316 -21.57 -6.38 4.01
N ALA A 317 -21.36 -7.31 4.94
CA ALA A 317 -22.16 -7.43 6.16
C ALA A 317 -22.19 -6.12 6.97
N GLU A 318 -23.30 -5.84 7.64
CA GLU A 318 -23.52 -4.60 8.39
C GLU A 318 -22.45 -4.35 9.45
N HIS A 319 -21.93 -3.13 9.50
CA HIS A 319 -20.98 -2.68 10.49
C HIS A 319 -21.66 -1.72 11.48
N ASP A 320 -21.66 -2.02 12.77
CA ASP A 320 -22.35 -1.23 13.82
C ASP A 320 -21.75 0.18 14.08
N ARG A 321 -20.86 0.66 13.22
CA ARG A 321 -20.00 1.82 13.43
C ARG A 321 -20.75 3.14 13.53
N GLU A 322 -22.00 3.19 13.08
CA GLU A 322 -22.87 4.36 13.20
C GLU A 322 -23.23 4.70 14.66
N ARG A 323 -23.04 3.77 15.60
CA ARG A 323 -23.15 4.05 17.04
C ARG A 323 -22.13 5.08 17.55
N LEU A 324 -21.05 5.33 16.79
CA LEU A 324 -19.98 6.26 17.11
C LEU A 324 -20.10 7.54 16.27
N VAL A 325 -19.68 8.67 16.86
CA VAL A 325 -19.67 9.96 16.17
C VAL A 325 -18.74 9.89 14.96
N GLY A 326 -19.31 10.18 13.78
CA GLY A 326 -18.59 10.25 12.51
C GLY A 326 -18.95 11.50 11.73
N HIS A 327 -17.94 12.19 11.23
CA HIS A 327 -18.08 13.36 10.37
C HIS A 327 -17.65 13.09 8.91
N GLY A 328 -17.32 11.84 8.60
CA GLY A 328 -16.82 11.43 7.29
C GLY A 328 -15.39 11.92 7.05
N VAL A 329 -15.13 12.48 5.88
CA VAL A 329 -13.82 13.05 5.53
C VAL A 329 -13.86 14.57 5.71
N TRP A 330 -12.76 15.15 6.16
CA TRP A 330 -12.63 16.60 6.31
C TRP A 330 -12.90 17.32 4.98
N LYS A 331 -13.56 18.48 5.04
CA LYS A 331 -13.77 19.35 3.88
C LYS A 331 -13.05 20.67 4.14
N SER A 332 -12.08 20.96 3.28
CA SER A 332 -11.30 22.21 3.29
C SER A 332 -12.04 23.35 2.60
#